data_AF-A0A127Q7A3-F1
#
_entry.id   AF-A0A127Q7A3-F1
#
_cell.length_a   1.000
_cell.length_b   1.000
_cell.length_c   1.000
_cell.angle_alpha   90.00
_cell.angle_beta   90.00
_cell.angle_gamma   90.00
#
_symmetry.space_group_name_H-M   'P 1'
#
loop_
_entity.id
_entity.type
_entity.pdbx_description
1 polymer ?
#
loop_
_entity_poly.entity_id
_entity_poly.type
_entity_poly.pdbx_seq_one_letter_code
_entity_poly.pdbx_strand_id
1 'polypeptide(L)'
;MKTPYVPHLFGAAALAYINGRQGWLSVGVVSSIAWPQQDVWLEYDGQEYFLQGVKPKQEGEVRSAPGISTPAEQGNIDEAMARLYRFTSILGFYKRGYVDITHRNWGSFIVRFGAVRDVYTEIMQGGPHGFDCNHMPIIANDQTRKALAFLREGRRLSRVHDAYSFLSFFKVIESQMPGEQRKEWVGKNLDQLAEERAVKRIKELRDQGIDVNKHLFDSGRCAVAHANIGNIIVDPDIPADRQRIATDLCVMEALANRYIRVEAGVPDEMDVYSNRDRLTPWYPLMMSEAVETLKAGGAVEDVVQLGQLKGAAVSVSLWPHPPADQFREMKLLPTDSGDGVLRFVTLSARGTIVLAFAMDVANGKLHTLLNECGFRQGAEIIEQDIEDYTRYFHSVIGNGKVEMRIKGDVEPVDCEVVLPVNIIPQIPEEAVQRALEQFRRSRQ
;
A
#
# COMPACT_ATOMS: atom_id res chain seq x y z
N MET A 1 3.74 1.70 -15.63
CA MET A 1 4.51 1.71 -14.36
C MET A 1 4.45 0.31 -13.78
N LYS A 2 5.51 -0.20 -13.13
CA LYS A 2 5.50 -1.54 -12.52
C LYS A 2 5.02 -1.47 -11.07
N THR A 3 4.15 -2.39 -10.64
CA THR A 3 3.60 -2.52 -9.27
C THR A 3 3.88 -3.92 -8.71
N PRO A 4 5.15 -4.23 -8.40
CA PRO A 4 5.57 -5.58 -8.03
C PRO A 4 5.05 -5.97 -6.64
N TYR A 5 4.90 -7.27 -6.38
CA TYR A 5 4.77 -7.73 -5.00
C TYR A 5 6.01 -7.34 -4.19
N VAL A 6 5.79 -6.84 -2.98
CA VAL A 6 6.86 -6.41 -2.06
C VAL A 6 6.89 -7.41 -0.91
N PRO A 7 7.93 -8.25 -0.76
CA PRO A 7 7.99 -9.18 0.36
C PRO A 7 8.16 -8.42 1.68
N HIS A 8 7.42 -8.83 2.71
CA HIS A 8 7.51 -8.26 4.06
C HIS A 8 7.84 -9.36 5.06
N LEU A 9 8.73 -9.05 6.00
CA LEU A 9 8.93 -9.83 7.22
C LEU A 9 8.61 -8.94 8.42
N PHE A 10 7.97 -9.49 9.45
CA PHE A 10 7.54 -8.76 10.64
C PHE A 10 8.23 -9.26 11.90
N GLY A 11 8.44 -8.36 12.86
CA GLY A 11 8.88 -8.67 14.21
C GLY A 11 10.15 -9.50 14.28
N ALA A 12 10.07 -10.65 14.94
CA ALA A 12 11.22 -11.54 15.14
C ALA A 12 11.83 -12.05 13.82
N ALA A 13 11.01 -12.27 12.78
CA ALA A 13 11.50 -12.71 11.48
C ALA A 13 12.32 -11.61 10.79
N ALA A 14 11.86 -10.36 10.86
CA ALA A 14 12.60 -9.21 10.35
C ALA A 14 13.94 -9.03 11.08
N LEU A 15 13.94 -9.15 12.41
CA LEU A 15 15.16 -9.06 13.23
C LEU A 15 16.14 -10.19 12.94
N ALA A 16 15.65 -11.42 12.77
CA ALA A 16 16.49 -12.55 12.41
C ALA A 16 17.16 -12.36 11.04
N TYR A 17 16.43 -11.80 10.07
CA TYR A 17 16.94 -11.55 8.72
C TYR A 17 18.13 -10.59 8.69
N ILE A 18 18.08 -9.54 9.52
CA ILE A 18 19.14 -8.52 9.58
C ILE A 18 20.28 -8.88 10.54
N ASN A 19 20.13 -9.94 11.34
CA ASN A 19 21.12 -10.30 12.35
C ASN A 19 22.48 -10.65 11.71
N GLY A 20 23.56 -10.12 12.28
CA GLY A 20 24.93 -10.31 11.78
C GLY A 20 25.31 -9.47 10.56
N ARG A 21 24.39 -8.71 9.95
CA ARG A 21 24.70 -7.80 8.84
C ARG A 21 25.31 -6.49 9.35
N GLN A 22 26.31 -5.97 8.63
CA GLN A 22 27.01 -4.74 8.99
C GLN A 22 26.81 -3.62 7.96
N GLY A 23 26.94 -2.36 8.41
CA GLY A 23 26.93 -1.18 7.55
C GLY A 23 25.51 -0.70 7.23
N TRP A 24 24.96 0.13 8.10
CA TRP A 24 23.58 0.60 8.02
C TRP A 24 23.51 2.12 8.08
N LEU A 25 22.82 2.71 7.11
CA LEU A 25 22.33 4.08 7.22
C LEU A 25 20.93 4.03 7.83
N SER A 26 20.78 4.63 9.02
CA SER A 26 19.51 4.73 9.75
C SER A 26 19.05 6.17 9.78
N VAL A 27 17.77 6.39 9.50
CA VAL A 27 17.14 7.71 9.53
C VAL A 27 15.92 7.72 10.42
N GLY A 28 15.78 8.79 11.21
CA GLY A 28 14.57 9.08 11.97
C GLY A 28 13.57 9.74 11.02
N VAL A 29 12.31 9.36 11.11
CA VAL A 29 11.27 9.90 10.22
C VAL A 29 10.14 10.57 10.98
N VAL A 30 9.48 11.53 10.33
CA VAL A 30 8.14 11.99 10.69
C VAL A 30 7.19 11.35 9.69
N SER A 31 6.02 10.93 10.15
CA SER A 31 4.99 10.29 9.33
C SER A 31 3.60 10.84 9.64
N SER A 32 2.74 10.87 8.63
CA SER A 32 1.27 10.96 8.79
C SER A 32 0.53 9.69 8.37
N ILE A 33 1.27 8.66 7.93
CA ILE A 33 0.70 7.36 7.55
C ILE A 33 0.64 6.45 8.78
N ALA A 34 -0.22 5.44 8.72
CA ALA A 34 -0.24 4.40 9.74
C ALA A 34 1.11 3.68 9.77
N TRP A 35 1.84 3.80 10.88
CA TRP A 35 3.18 3.26 11.03
C TRP A 35 3.14 1.84 11.61
N PRO A 36 4.07 0.94 11.22
CA PRO A 36 4.10 -0.41 11.76
C PRO A 36 4.31 -0.44 13.28
N GLN A 37 3.56 -1.31 13.96
CA GLN A 37 3.77 -1.57 15.40
C GLN A 37 5.05 -2.36 15.63
N GLN A 38 5.30 -3.38 14.83
CA GLN A 38 6.48 -4.24 14.90
C GLN A 38 7.54 -3.76 13.93
N ASP A 39 8.78 -4.22 14.10
CA ASP A 39 9.81 -4.01 13.10
C ASP A 39 9.42 -4.71 11.79
N VAL A 40 9.67 -4.07 10.64
CA VAL A 40 9.33 -4.61 9.32
C VAL A 40 10.56 -4.56 8.43
N TRP A 41 10.91 -5.70 7.85
CA TRP A 41 11.86 -5.73 6.74
C TRP A 41 11.08 -5.86 5.43
N LEU A 42 11.55 -5.16 4.39
CA LEU A 42 10.99 -5.26 3.04
C LEU A 42 12.06 -5.03 1.97
N GLU A 43 11.80 -5.56 0.78
CA GLU A 43 12.61 -5.33 -0.42
C GLU A 43 11.80 -4.57 -1.47
N TYR A 44 12.27 -3.39 -1.86
CA TYR A 44 11.59 -2.52 -2.81
C TYR A 44 12.59 -1.93 -3.82
N ASP A 45 12.26 -1.98 -5.11
CA ASP A 45 13.13 -1.52 -6.21
C ASP A 45 14.55 -2.14 -6.17
N GLY A 46 14.64 -3.41 -5.77
CA GLY A 46 15.90 -4.15 -5.61
C GLY A 46 16.75 -3.70 -4.42
N GLN A 47 16.14 -3.02 -3.43
CA GLN A 47 16.83 -2.43 -2.29
C GLN A 47 16.14 -2.83 -0.99
N GLU A 48 16.93 -3.07 0.04
CA GLU A 48 16.42 -3.47 1.35
C GLU A 48 16.13 -2.26 2.24
N TYR A 49 15.00 -2.34 2.94
CA TYR A 49 14.59 -1.38 3.95
C TYR A 49 14.15 -2.09 5.22
N PHE A 50 14.52 -1.51 6.35
CA PHE A 50 14.10 -1.94 7.67
C PHE A 50 13.38 -0.79 8.36
N LEU A 51 12.08 -0.93 8.58
CA LEU A 51 11.24 0.02 9.27
C LEU A 51 11.21 -0.34 10.76
N GLN A 52 11.57 0.61 11.61
CA GLN A 52 11.56 0.46 13.05
C GLN A 52 10.12 0.57 13.57
N GLY A 53 9.66 -0.47 14.26
CA GLY A 53 8.34 -0.49 14.88
C GLY A 53 8.25 0.44 16.08
N VAL A 54 7.05 0.94 16.36
CA VAL A 54 6.79 1.91 17.46
C VAL A 54 6.23 1.26 18.73
N LYS A 55 5.95 -0.05 18.72
CA LYS A 55 5.46 -0.76 19.91
C LYS A 55 6.59 -0.92 20.92
N PRO A 56 6.39 -0.54 22.20
CA PRO A 56 7.36 -0.81 23.26
C PRO A 56 7.65 -2.31 23.37
N LYS A 57 8.89 -2.70 23.66
CA LYS A 57 9.23 -4.12 23.83
C LYS A 57 8.74 -4.64 25.18
N GLN A 58 8.70 -3.76 26.18
CA GLN A 58 8.21 -4.05 27.51
C GLN A 58 7.17 -3.02 27.96
N GLU A 59 6.27 -3.45 28.85
CA GLU A 59 5.30 -2.56 29.47
C GLU A 59 6.03 -1.53 30.34
N GLY A 60 5.78 -0.24 30.09
CA GLY A 60 6.48 0.88 30.74
C GLY A 60 7.66 1.47 29.96
N GLU A 61 8.11 0.84 28.86
CA GLU A 61 9.11 1.45 27.97
C GLU A 61 8.54 2.59 27.14
N VAL A 62 9.39 3.57 26.83
CA VAL A 62 9.04 4.66 25.93
C VAL A 62 8.99 4.15 24.49
N ARG A 63 7.93 4.50 23.77
CA ARG A 63 7.81 4.19 22.33
C ARG A 63 9.02 4.73 21.57
N SER A 64 9.66 3.85 20.79
CA SER A 64 10.69 4.26 19.85
C SER A 64 10.11 5.20 18.80
N ALA A 65 10.86 6.21 18.38
CA ALA A 65 10.51 7.00 17.21
C ALA A 65 10.50 6.12 15.95
N PRO A 66 9.62 6.41 14.98
CA PRO A 66 9.66 5.74 13.70
C PRO A 66 10.98 6.03 13.00
N GLY A 67 11.54 5.01 12.36
CA GLY A 67 12.80 5.11 11.64
C GLY A 67 12.87 4.13 10.48
N ILE A 68 13.73 4.44 9.52
CA ILE A 68 14.00 3.58 8.37
C ILE A 68 15.50 3.36 8.31
N SER A 69 15.93 2.13 8.11
CA SER A 69 17.32 1.78 7.89
C SER A 69 17.48 1.09 6.54
N THR A 70 18.62 1.29 5.89
CA THR A 70 18.97 0.61 4.64
C THR A 70 20.46 0.28 4.65
N PRO A 71 20.90 -0.83 4.02
CA PRO A 71 22.32 -1.15 3.93
C PRO A 71 23.09 -0.04 3.20
N ALA A 72 24.23 0.36 3.77
CA ALA A 72 25.08 1.40 3.21
C ALA A 72 26.53 1.20 3.64
N GLU A 73 27.42 1.10 2.66
CA GLU A 73 28.86 1.19 2.90
C GLU A 73 29.26 2.63 3.26
N GLN A 74 30.34 2.78 4.02
CA GLN A 74 30.79 4.09 4.49
C GLN A 74 31.07 5.09 3.34
N GLY A 75 31.55 4.59 2.21
CA GLY A 75 31.80 5.39 1.01
C GLY A 75 30.54 5.75 0.21
N ASN A 76 29.38 5.18 0.54
CA ASN A 76 28.17 5.29 -0.28
C ASN A 76 26.94 5.84 0.49
N ILE A 77 27.19 6.68 1.50
CA ILE A 77 26.14 7.22 2.38
C ILE A 77 25.19 8.16 1.62
N ASP A 78 25.70 9.00 0.71
CA ASP A 78 24.87 9.97 0.01
C ASP A 78 23.92 9.31 -1.02
N GLU A 79 24.35 8.25 -1.69
CA GLU A 79 23.48 7.46 -2.56
C GLU A 79 22.39 6.74 -1.74
N ALA A 80 22.77 6.13 -0.61
CA ALA A 80 21.82 5.51 0.31
C ALA A 80 20.81 6.53 0.86
N MET A 81 21.25 7.77 1.14
CA MET A 81 20.38 8.85 1.57
C MET A 81 19.42 9.29 0.45
N ALA A 82 19.92 9.43 -0.79
CA ALA A 82 19.08 9.74 -1.94
C ALA A 82 18.02 8.65 -2.17
N ARG A 83 18.41 7.38 -2.02
CA ARG A 83 17.50 6.23 -2.06
C ARG A 83 16.44 6.29 -0.96
N LEU A 84 16.82 6.61 0.28
CA LEU A 84 15.86 6.79 1.37
C LEU A 84 14.85 7.90 1.08
N TYR A 85 15.30 9.06 0.57
CA TYR A 85 14.39 10.13 0.16
C TYR A 85 13.42 9.71 -0.96
N ARG A 86 13.90 8.94 -1.95
CA ARG A 86 13.02 8.40 -3.01
C ARG A 86 11.98 7.45 -2.43
N PHE A 87 12.40 6.56 -1.53
CA PHE A 87 11.53 5.61 -0.85
C PHE A 87 10.47 6.32 0.00
N THR A 88 10.84 7.29 0.82
CA THR A 88 9.89 8.01 1.68
C THR A 88 8.89 8.85 0.88
N SER A 89 9.30 9.42 -0.26
CA SER A 89 8.39 10.12 -1.17
C SER A 89 7.29 9.20 -1.70
N ILE A 90 7.65 8.03 -2.24
CA ILE A 90 6.65 7.12 -2.80
C ILE A 90 5.83 6.44 -1.71
N LEU A 91 6.46 6.03 -0.59
CA LEU A 91 5.76 5.41 0.53
C LEU A 91 4.68 6.34 1.11
N GLY A 92 5.05 7.60 1.36
CA GLY A 92 4.11 8.60 1.83
C GLY A 92 2.96 8.81 0.86
N PHE A 93 3.26 8.98 -0.43
CA PHE A 93 2.24 9.15 -1.46
C PHE A 93 1.30 7.94 -1.57
N TYR A 94 1.86 6.73 -1.68
CA TYR A 94 1.13 5.47 -1.83
C TYR A 94 0.15 5.24 -0.68
N LYS A 95 0.59 5.56 0.55
CA LYS A 95 -0.21 5.50 1.78
C LYS A 95 -1.05 6.76 2.04
N ARG A 96 -1.22 7.61 1.03
CA ARG A 96 -2.06 8.83 1.05
C ARG A 96 -1.71 9.80 2.20
N GLY A 97 -0.43 9.88 2.56
CA GLY A 97 0.10 10.76 3.60
C GLY A 97 1.53 11.24 3.29
N TYR A 98 2.38 11.39 4.29
CA TYR A 98 3.79 11.69 4.08
C TYR A 98 4.67 10.90 5.03
N VAL A 99 5.90 10.65 4.60
CA VAL A 99 7.01 10.19 5.43
C VAL A 99 8.18 11.09 5.08
N ASP A 100 8.80 11.75 6.07
CA ASP A 100 9.90 12.68 5.82
C ASP A 100 11.05 12.45 6.80
N ILE A 101 12.28 12.66 6.33
CA ILE A 101 13.49 12.33 7.10
C ILE A 101 13.90 13.54 7.95
N THR A 102 14.14 13.30 9.24
CA THR A 102 14.54 14.35 10.19
C THR A 102 16.00 14.24 10.64
N HIS A 103 16.49 13.02 10.82
CA HIS A 103 17.83 12.76 11.35
C HIS A 103 18.47 11.62 10.59
N ARG A 104 19.80 11.60 10.50
CA ARG A 104 20.55 10.49 9.89
C ARG A 104 21.71 10.07 10.79
N ASN A 105 21.97 8.77 10.82
CA ASN A 105 23.11 8.17 11.49
C ASN A 105 23.60 6.95 10.70
N TRP A 106 24.90 6.82 10.53
CA TRP A 106 25.51 5.64 9.93
C TRP A 106 26.29 4.87 11.00
N GLY A 107 26.19 3.54 10.99
CA GLY A 107 26.96 2.71 11.90
C GLY A 107 27.02 1.25 11.46
N SER A 108 27.84 0.47 12.16
CA SER A 108 27.98 -0.97 11.90
C SER A 108 26.67 -1.74 12.14
N PHE A 109 25.79 -1.22 13.00
CA PHE A 109 24.49 -1.80 13.30
C PHE A 109 23.38 -0.77 13.10
N ILE A 110 22.14 -1.24 13.00
CA ILE A 110 20.97 -0.37 12.97
C ILE A 110 20.91 0.48 14.25
N VAL A 111 20.85 1.80 14.07
CA VAL A 111 20.69 2.76 15.16
C VAL A 111 19.21 3.08 15.31
N ARG A 112 18.66 2.84 16.50
CA ARG A 112 17.27 3.22 16.83
C ARG A 112 17.22 4.66 17.32
N PHE A 113 16.20 5.39 16.91
CA PHE A 113 15.97 6.75 17.35
C PHE A 113 15.20 6.79 18.68
N GLY A 114 15.48 7.83 19.48
CA GLY A 114 14.88 8.06 20.80
C GLY A 114 13.37 8.30 20.76
N ALA A 115 12.80 8.73 21.88
CA ALA A 115 11.35 8.83 22.05
C ALA A 115 10.64 9.70 21.00
N VAL A 116 9.42 9.31 20.61
CA VAL A 116 8.53 10.02 19.67
C VAL A 116 8.32 11.51 20.02
N ARG A 117 8.47 11.90 21.30
CA ARG A 117 8.20 13.27 21.77
C ARG A 117 9.03 14.34 21.04
N ASP A 118 10.20 14.00 20.53
CA ASP A 118 11.09 14.94 19.84
C ASP A 118 10.74 15.11 18.35
N VAL A 119 9.81 14.32 17.83
CA VAL A 119 9.47 14.24 16.41
C VAL A 119 7.96 14.24 16.27
N TYR A 120 7.33 15.42 16.11
CA TYR A 120 5.87 15.53 15.96
C TYR A 120 5.36 14.62 14.84
N THR A 121 4.79 13.47 15.22
CA THR A 121 4.33 12.41 14.33
C THR A 121 2.92 12.04 14.75
N GLU A 122 1.97 12.09 13.80
CA GLU A 122 0.65 11.51 14.02
C GLU A 122 0.75 10.01 13.79
N ILE A 123 1.21 9.28 14.83
CA ILE A 123 1.31 7.84 14.75
C ILE A 123 -0.08 7.25 14.90
N MET A 124 -0.77 7.07 13.78
CA MET A 124 -1.79 6.03 13.68
C MET A 124 -1.06 4.68 13.72
N GLN A 125 -1.49 3.78 14.61
CA GLN A 125 -0.95 2.43 14.69
C GLN A 125 -1.90 1.50 13.94
N GLY A 126 -1.40 0.81 12.92
CA GLY A 126 -2.09 -0.36 12.38
C GLY A 126 -2.10 -1.52 13.39
N GLY A 127 -2.71 -2.65 13.06
CA GLY A 127 -2.54 -3.88 13.83
C GLY A 127 -1.08 -4.39 13.82
N PRO A 128 -0.75 -5.46 14.55
CA PRO A 128 0.61 -6.03 14.62
C PRO A 128 1.25 -6.29 13.25
N HIS A 129 0.43 -6.62 12.25
CA HIS A 129 0.79 -6.87 10.86
C HIS A 129 0.07 -5.93 9.87
N GLY A 130 -0.31 -4.73 10.32
CA GLY A 130 -1.15 -3.81 9.54
C GLY A 130 -0.42 -2.97 8.50
N PHE A 131 0.92 -2.99 8.47
CA PHE A 131 1.69 -2.25 7.48
C PHE A 131 1.89 -3.08 6.22
N ASP A 132 1.40 -2.59 5.09
CA ASP A 132 1.42 -3.31 3.81
C ASP A 132 1.78 -2.35 2.68
N CYS A 133 2.94 -2.48 2.05
CA CYS A 133 3.23 -1.77 0.80
C CYS A 133 3.38 -2.70 -0.41
N ASN A 134 2.67 -3.83 -0.41
CA ASN A 134 2.55 -4.69 -1.59
C ASN A 134 2.08 -3.86 -2.77
N HIS A 135 2.68 -4.09 -3.93
CA HIS A 135 2.31 -3.45 -5.19
C HIS A 135 2.53 -1.93 -5.24
N MET A 136 3.29 -1.38 -4.29
CA MET A 136 3.76 0.01 -4.37
C MET A 136 4.54 0.23 -5.69
N PRO A 137 4.23 1.28 -6.47
CA PRO A 137 4.76 1.41 -7.81
C PRO A 137 6.22 1.86 -7.85
N ILE A 138 7.01 1.25 -8.75
CA ILE A 138 8.39 1.67 -9.01
C ILE A 138 8.40 2.91 -9.92
N ILE A 139 8.99 3.99 -9.42
CA ILE A 139 9.10 5.27 -10.13
C ILE A 139 10.47 5.36 -10.80
N ALA A 140 10.54 5.12 -12.12
CA ALA A 140 11.79 5.23 -12.88
C ALA A 140 12.06 6.65 -13.42
N ASN A 141 11.00 7.44 -13.67
CA ASN A 141 11.12 8.77 -14.25
C ASN A 141 11.58 9.81 -13.21
N ASP A 142 12.67 10.52 -13.49
CA ASP A 142 13.26 11.49 -12.55
C ASP A 142 12.40 12.75 -12.33
N GLN A 143 11.62 13.18 -13.32
CA GLN A 143 10.70 14.31 -13.13
C GLN A 143 9.53 13.92 -12.22
N THR A 144 9.00 12.70 -12.36
CA THR A 144 8.00 12.15 -11.44
C THR A 144 8.57 12.01 -10.02
N ARG A 145 9.81 11.54 -9.87
CA ARG A 145 10.49 11.48 -8.54
C ARG A 145 10.60 12.85 -7.91
N LYS A 146 10.97 13.87 -8.69
CA LYS A 146 11.08 15.26 -8.23
C LYS A 146 9.72 15.82 -7.81
N ALA A 147 8.67 15.57 -8.60
CA ALA A 147 7.31 15.96 -8.28
C ALA A 147 6.82 15.32 -6.97
N LEU A 148 7.08 14.02 -6.76
CA LEU A 148 6.79 13.32 -5.51
C LEU A 148 7.58 13.89 -4.32
N ALA A 149 8.84 14.30 -4.52
CA ALA A 149 9.64 14.93 -3.48
C ALA A 149 9.06 16.29 -3.04
N PHE A 150 8.63 17.13 -3.99
CA PHE A 150 7.94 18.37 -3.68
C PHE A 150 6.59 18.14 -2.99
N LEU A 151 5.85 17.11 -3.39
CA LEU A 151 4.60 16.75 -2.73
C LEU A 151 4.83 16.32 -1.27
N ARG A 152 5.84 15.47 -1.02
CA ARG A 152 6.25 15.05 0.33
C ARG A 152 6.60 16.26 1.21
N GLU A 153 7.41 17.17 0.68
CA GLU A 153 7.80 18.41 1.37
C GLU A 153 6.58 19.30 1.67
N GLY A 154 5.71 19.52 0.67
CA GLY A 154 4.48 20.30 0.85
C GLY A 154 3.58 19.75 1.94
N ARG A 155 3.36 18.43 1.96
CA ARG A 155 2.57 17.75 3.00
C ARG A 155 3.21 17.90 4.38
N ARG A 156 4.53 17.73 4.50
CA ARG A 156 5.24 17.92 5.78
C ARG A 156 5.09 19.35 6.32
N LEU A 157 5.22 20.33 5.43
CA LEU A 157 5.18 21.76 5.78
C LEU A 157 3.77 22.28 6.04
N SER A 158 2.72 21.60 5.59
CA SER A 158 1.31 22.01 5.80
C SER A 158 0.90 22.17 7.27
N ARG A 159 1.70 21.62 8.20
CA ARG A 159 1.49 21.72 9.65
C ARG A 159 2.42 22.70 10.35
N VAL A 160 3.34 23.29 9.61
CA VAL A 160 4.43 24.10 10.14
C VAL A 160 4.43 25.49 9.50
N HIS A 161 4.26 25.57 8.18
CA HIS A 161 4.35 26.81 7.43
C HIS A 161 3.58 26.76 6.10
N ASP A 162 2.37 27.33 6.08
CA ASP A 162 1.45 27.27 4.94
C ASP A 162 2.04 27.83 3.65
N ALA A 163 2.79 28.92 3.72
CA ALA A 163 3.39 29.55 2.53
C ALA A 163 4.44 28.67 1.83
N TYR A 164 5.35 28.04 2.58
CA TYR A 164 6.28 27.08 1.99
C TYR A 164 5.58 25.78 1.55
N SER A 165 4.55 25.34 2.29
CA SER A 165 3.70 24.21 1.86
C SER A 165 3.04 24.48 0.51
N PHE A 166 2.43 25.66 0.36
CA PHE A 166 1.82 26.11 -0.90
C PHE A 166 2.84 26.13 -2.03
N LEU A 167 4.02 26.72 -1.79
CA LEU A 167 5.09 26.78 -2.78
C LEU A 167 5.58 25.38 -3.19
N SER A 168 5.74 24.45 -2.25
CA SER A 168 6.13 23.07 -2.55
C SER A 168 5.06 22.37 -3.40
N PHE A 169 3.77 22.52 -3.09
CA PHE A 169 2.70 21.99 -3.95
C PHE A 169 2.69 22.63 -5.34
N PHE A 170 2.88 23.94 -5.43
CA PHE A 170 3.00 24.63 -6.71
C PHE A 170 4.19 24.11 -7.53
N LYS A 171 5.33 23.82 -6.88
CA LYS A 171 6.53 23.23 -7.51
C LYS A 171 6.30 21.83 -8.10
N VAL A 172 5.33 21.07 -7.60
CA VAL A 172 4.92 19.79 -8.21
C VAL A 172 4.52 20.01 -9.66
N ILE A 173 3.77 21.07 -9.95
CA ILE A 173 3.28 21.39 -11.30
C ILE A 173 4.33 22.23 -12.04
N GLU A 174 4.91 23.23 -11.37
CA GLU A 174 5.89 24.15 -11.97
C GLU A 174 7.12 23.44 -12.55
N SER A 175 7.61 22.41 -11.86
CA SER A 175 8.81 21.68 -12.31
C SER A 175 8.58 20.84 -13.58
N GLN A 176 7.33 20.73 -14.03
CA GLN A 176 6.93 19.80 -15.09
C GLN A 176 6.53 20.51 -16.37
N MET A 177 6.12 21.78 -16.27
CA MET A 177 5.64 22.55 -17.42
C MET A 177 6.01 24.05 -17.36
N PRO A 178 6.28 24.68 -18.52
CA PRO A 178 6.48 26.12 -18.65
C PRO A 178 5.29 26.95 -18.17
N GLY A 179 5.51 28.25 -17.92
CA GLY A 179 4.54 29.13 -17.26
C GLY A 179 3.17 29.26 -17.95
N GLU A 180 3.11 29.38 -19.28
CA GLU A 180 1.83 29.53 -19.99
C GLU A 180 1.04 28.21 -20.04
N GLN A 181 1.72 27.08 -20.30
CA GLN A 181 1.12 25.75 -20.23
C GLN A 181 0.59 25.45 -18.82
N ARG A 182 1.29 25.93 -17.79
CA ARG A 182 0.88 25.80 -16.38
C ARG A 182 -0.44 26.49 -16.09
N LYS A 183 -0.60 27.75 -16.50
CA LYS A 183 -1.87 28.48 -16.32
C LYS A 183 -3.00 27.77 -17.03
N GLU A 184 -2.78 27.33 -18.26
CA GLU A 184 -3.78 26.60 -19.01
C GLU A 184 -4.17 25.28 -18.34
N TRP A 185 -3.18 24.51 -17.87
CA TRP A 185 -3.39 23.24 -17.19
C TRP A 185 -4.16 23.42 -15.87
N VAL A 186 -3.78 24.40 -15.04
CA VAL A 186 -4.50 24.70 -13.79
C VAL A 186 -5.95 25.03 -14.11
N GLY A 187 -6.21 25.95 -15.03
CA GLY A 187 -7.56 26.34 -15.44
C GLY A 187 -8.43 25.16 -15.88
N LYS A 188 -7.88 24.24 -16.69
CA LYS A 188 -8.59 23.04 -17.17
C LYS A 188 -8.90 22.02 -16.08
N ASN A 189 -8.14 22.01 -14.99
CA ASN A 189 -8.21 20.98 -13.95
C ASN A 189 -8.95 21.41 -12.68
N LEU A 190 -9.27 22.70 -12.51
CA LEU A 190 -10.01 23.20 -11.33
C LEU A 190 -11.36 22.50 -11.13
N ASP A 191 -12.12 22.29 -12.20
CA ASP A 191 -13.44 21.63 -12.15
C ASP A 191 -13.35 20.10 -12.03
N GLN A 192 -12.14 19.54 -12.09
CA GLN A 192 -11.89 18.10 -12.02
C GLN A 192 -11.38 17.67 -10.62
N LEU A 193 -11.32 18.61 -9.66
CA LEU A 193 -11.00 18.32 -8.27
C LEU A 193 -12.22 17.76 -7.56
N ALA A 194 -12.00 16.76 -6.71
CA ALA A 194 -13.07 16.06 -5.99
C ALA A 194 -13.01 16.32 -4.47
N GLU A 195 -11.89 16.86 -3.99
CA GLU A 195 -11.66 17.13 -2.58
C GLU A 195 -12.59 18.25 -2.09
N GLU A 196 -13.47 17.92 -1.13
CA GLU A 196 -14.53 18.83 -0.65
C GLU A 196 -14.02 20.22 -0.27
N ARG A 197 -12.89 20.29 0.45
CA ARG A 197 -12.27 21.57 0.84
C ARG A 197 -11.83 22.40 -0.36
N ALA A 198 -11.23 21.78 -1.37
CA ALA A 198 -10.80 22.45 -2.59
C ALA A 198 -12.00 22.94 -3.40
N VAL A 199 -13.01 22.08 -3.59
CA VAL A 199 -14.25 22.41 -4.31
C VAL A 199 -14.96 23.59 -3.64
N LYS A 200 -15.11 23.54 -2.32
CA LYS A 200 -15.70 24.63 -1.53
C LYS A 200 -14.92 25.93 -1.72
N ARG A 201 -13.60 25.89 -1.64
CA ARG A 201 -12.75 27.08 -1.79
C ARG A 201 -12.81 27.67 -3.19
N ILE A 202 -12.80 26.84 -4.23
CA ILE A 202 -12.96 27.29 -5.62
C ILE A 202 -14.29 28.02 -5.78
N LYS A 203 -15.37 27.47 -5.22
CA LYS A 203 -16.70 28.10 -5.26
C LYS A 203 -16.68 29.47 -4.55
N GLU A 204 -16.12 29.55 -3.34
CA GLU A 204 -16.01 30.81 -2.59
C GLU A 204 -15.29 31.92 -3.40
N LEU A 205 -14.20 31.57 -4.08
CA LEU A 205 -13.45 32.53 -4.91
C LEU A 205 -14.27 32.97 -6.14
N ARG A 206 -14.96 32.03 -6.80
CA ARG A 206 -15.84 32.33 -7.95
C ARG A 206 -17.02 33.21 -7.54
N ASP A 207 -17.63 32.96 -6.39
CA ASP A 207 -18.75 33.76 -5.85
C ASP A 207 -18.31 35.20 -5.53
N GLN A 208 -17.01 35.43 -5.29
CA GLN A 208 -16.40 36.76 -5.11
C GLN A 208 -16.02 37.44 -6.44
N GLY A 209 -16.26 36.80 -7.58
CA GLY A 209 -15.85 37.30 -8.90
C GLY A 209 -14.36 37.20 -9.18
N ILE A 210 -13.61 36.40 -8.41
CA ILE A 210 -12.16 36.22 -8.57
C ILE A 210 -11.90 35.17 -9.66
N ASP A 211 -11.02 35.49 -10.61
CA ASP A 211 -10.43 34.51 -11.51
C ASP A 211 -9.49 33.60 -10.71
N VAL A 212 -10.00 32.43 -10.34
CA VAL A 212 -9.30 31.44 -9.51
C VAL A 212 -7.96 31.02 -10.12
N ASN A 213 -7.90 30.86 -11.44
CA ASN A 213 -6.69 30.40 -12.12
C ASN A 213 -5.58 31.44 -11.99
N LYS A 214 -5.90 32.69 -12.34
CA LYS A 214 -4.97 33.82 -12.20
C LYS A 214 -4.57 34.02 -10.74
N HIS A 215 -5.54 33.99 -9.83
CA HIS A 215 -5.32 34.16 -8.39
C HIS A 215 -4.35 33.15 -7.81
N LEU A 216 -4.50 31.86 -8.14
CA LEU A 216 -3.60 30.80 -7.67
C LEU A 216 -2.21 30.91 -8.29
N PHE A 217 -2.11 31.29 -9.56
CA PHE A 217 -0.83 31.50 -10.23
C PHE A 217 -0.03 32.65 -9.60
N ASP A 218 -0.69 33.78 -9.38
CA ASP A 218 -0.09 34.96 -8.75
C ASP A 218 0.28 34.65 -7.29
N SER A 219 -0.61 33.97 -6.55
CA SER A 219 -0.36 33.55 -5.17
C SER A 219 0.80 32.57 -5.05
N GLY A 220 0.95 31.61 -5.97
CA GLY A 220 2.03 30.62 -5.92
C GLY A 220 3.41 31.21 -6.15
N ARG A 221 3.52 32.21 -7.03
CA ARG A 221 4.78 32.92 -7.28
C ARG A 221 5.18 33.85 -6.14
N CYS A 222 4.20 34.40 -5.44
CA CYS A 222 4.40 35.34 -4.33
C CYS A 222 4.26 34.71 -2.94
N ALA A 223 4.10 33.38 -2.85
CA ALA A 223 3.84 32.69 -1.57
C ALA A 223 4.98 32.85 -0.55
N VAL A 224 6.22 33.07 -1.02
CA VAL A 224 7.40 33.33 -0.19
C VAL A 224 8.12 34.56 -0.77
N ALA A 225 8.73 35.37 0.10
CA ALA A 225 9.17 36.77 -0.09
C ALA A 225 10.15 37.14 -1.26
N HIS A 226 10.11 36.48 -2.41
CA HIS A 226 10.82 36.85 -3.65
C HIS A 226 9.85 36.71 -4.83
N ALA A 227 9.67 37.62 -5.79
CA ALA A 227 10.41 38.82 -6.18
C ALA A 227 9.48 39.80 -6.94
N ASN A 228 9.58 41.10 -6.62
CA ASN A 228 9.42 42.34 -7.45
C ASN A 228 8.45 42.42 -8.66
N ILE A 229 7.55 41.48 -8.88
CA ILE A 229 6.61 41.48 -10.01
C ILE A 229 5.21 41.73 -9.43
N GLY A 230 4.85 43.01 -9.30
CA GLY A 230 3.45 43.43 -9.18
C GLY A 230 2.91 43.84 -7.80
N ASN A 231 3.72 44.35 -6.87
CA ASN A 231 3.27 44.91 -5.57
C ASN A 231 2.52 43.94 -4.61
N ILE A 232 2.40 42.65 -4.92
CA ILE A 232 1.78 41.65 -4.04
C ILE A 232 2.91 40.85 -3.37
N ILE A 233 3.45 41.39 -2.28
CA ILE A 233 4.39 40.68 -1.41
C ILE A 233 3.56 40.09 -0.28
N VAL A 234 3.69 38.78 -0.03
CA VAL A 234 3.11 38.16 1.17
C VAL A 234 3.92 38.61 2.37
N ASP A 235 3.32 39.45 3.21
CA ASP A 235 3.94 39.86 4.47
C ASP A 235 3.56 38.85 5.56
N PRO A 236 4.53 38.09 6.10
CA PRO A 236 4.23 37.16 7.18
C PRO A 236 3.71 37.88 8.42
N ASP A 237 3.93 39.18 8.62
CA ASP A 237 3.39 39.90 9.78
C ASP A 237 1.98 40.45 9.53
N ILE A 238 1.43 40.31 8.32
CA ILE A 238 0.02 40.62 8.01
C ILE A 238 -0.83 39.35 8.16
N PRO A 239 -1.71 39.25 9.18
CA PRO A 239 -2.52 38.05 9.40
C PRO A 239 -3.45 37.69 8.24
N ALA A 240 -3.94 38.70 7.51
CA ALA A 240 -4.81 38.49 6.34
C ALA A 240 -4.11 37.74 5.20
N ASP A 241 -2.82 38.01 4.97
CA ASP A 241 -2.03 37.31 3.95
C ASP A 241 -1.78 35.86 4.33
N ARG A 242 -1.46 35.59 5.60
CA ARG A 242 -1.36 34.22 6.12
C ARG A 242 -2.68 33.46 5.96
N GLN A 243 -3.80 34.07 6.38
CA GLN A 243 -5.10 33.43 6.29
C GLN A 243 -5.49 33.12 4.84
N ARG A 244 -5.19 34.02 3.91
CA ARG A 244 -5.44 33.81 2.47
C ARG A 244 -4.71 32.59 1.94
N ILE A 245 -3.39 32.51 2.16
CA ILE A 245 -2.56 31.37 1.73
C ILE A 245 -3.04 30.06 2.39
N ALA A 246 -3.33 30.08 3.69
CA ALA A 246 -3.82 28.92 4.43
C ALA A 246 -5.13 28.38 3.86
N THR A 247 -6.03 29.28 3.45
CA THR A 247 -7.33 28.90 2.88
C THR A 247 -7.18 28.35 1.46
N ASP A 248 -6.28 28.92 0.65
CA ASP A 248 -6.04 28.49 -0.73
C ASP A 248 -5.19 27.20 -0.82
N LEU A 249 -4.47 26.84 0.25
CA LEU A 249 -3.58 25.68 0.31
C LEU A 249 -4.26 24.38 -0.13
N CYS A 250 -5.51 24.15 0.29
CA CYS A 250 -6.25 22.94 -0.04
C CYS A 250 -6.48 22.77 -1.56
N VAL A 251 -6.60 23.87 -2.30
CA VAL A 251 -6.76 23.83 -3.77
C VAL A 251 -5.44 23.45 -4.43
N MET A 252 -4.33 24.05 -3.98
CA MET A 252 -3.01 23.77 -4.55
C MET A 252 -2.54 22.35 -4.22
N GLU A 253 -2.81 21.85 -3.02
CA GLU A 253 -2.59 20.45 -2.64
C GLU A 253 -3.38 19.49 -3.53
N ALA A 254 -4.67 19.75 -3.75
CA ALA A 254 -5.52 18.92 -4.60
C ALA A 254 -5.05 18.90 -6.06
N LEU A 255 -4.63 20.04 -6.62
CA LEU A 255 -4.02 20.11 -7.95
C LEU A 255 -2.71 19.31 -8.03
N ALA A 256 -1.84 19.42 -7.03
CA ALA A 256 -0.59 18.68 -6.97
C ALA A 256 -0.84 17.15 -6.88
N ASN A 257 -1.79 16.73 -6.04
CA ASN A 257 -2.20 15.32 -5.95
C ASN A 257 -2.77 14.81 -7.27
N ARG A 258 -3.64 15.60 -7.92
CA ARG A 258 -4.21 15.27 -9.23
C ARG A 258 -3.12 15.11 -10.28
N TYR A 259 -2.14 16.02 -10.34
CA TYR A 259 -1.03 15.91 -11.27
C TYR A 259 -0.28 14.59 -11.10
N ILE A 260 0.09 14.22 -9.86
CA ILE A 260 0.81 12.97 -9.59
C ILE A 260 -0.02 11.74 -9.99
N ARG A 261 -1.30 11.71 -9.64
CA ARG A 261 -2.18 10.55 -9.89
C ARG A 261 -2.53 10.40 -11.37
N VAL A 262 -2.95 11.48 -12.02
CA VAL A 262 -3.53 11.45 -13.36
C VAL A 262 -2.48 11.65 -14.43
N GLU A 263 -1.69 12.73 -14.34
CA GLU A 263 -0.73 13.10 -15.40
C GLU A 263 0.56 12.30 -15.31
N ALA A 264 1.11 12.14 -14.10
CA ALA A 264 2.30 11.33 -13.88
C ALA A 264 1.98 9.82 -13.77
N GLY A 265 0.70 9.46 -13.69
CA GLY A 265 0.23 8.07 -13.67
C GLY A 265 0.74 7.27 -12.46
N VAL A 266 0.96 7.91 -11.31
CA VAL A 266 1.40 7.24 -10.08
C VAL A 266 0.17 6.85 -9.26
N PRO A 267 -0.16 5.55 -9.14
CA PRO A 267 -1.30 5.11 -8.35
C PRO A 267 -0.98 5.16 -6.85
N ASP A 268 -1.99 5.47 -6.03
CA ASP A 268 -1.96 5.22 -4.60
C ASP A 268 -2.47 3.79 -4.26
N GLU A 269 -2.50 3.43 -2.97
CA GLU A 269 -2.93 2.09 -2.54
C GLU A 269 -4.38 1.76 -2.94
N MET A 270 -5.26 2.75 -3.02
CA MET A 270 -6.67 2.55 -3.38
C MET A 270 -6.82 2.38 -4.90
N ASP A 271 -6.02 3.14 -5.66
CA ASP A 271 -5.94 3.00 -7.11
C ASP A 271 -5.43 1.59 -7.49
N VAL A 272 -4.38 1.12 -6.80
CA VAL A 272 -3.85 -0.24 -6.99
C VAL A 272 -4.87 -1.30 -6.58
N TYR A 273 -5.52 -1.16 -5.43
CA TYR A 273 -6.53 -2.11 -4.97
C TYR A 273 -7.66 -2.27 -5.99
N SER A 274 -8.11 -1.16 -6.58
CA SER A 274 -9.28 -1.13 -7.47
C SER A 274 -8.98 -1.57 -8.89
N ASN A 275 -7.81 -1.22 -9.43
CA ASN A 275 -7.53 -1.31 -10.86
C ASN A 275 -6.44 -2.31 -11.24
N ARG A 276 -5.66 -2.83 -10.28
CA ARG A 276 -4.58 -3.77 -10.59
C ARG A 276 -5.16 -5.10 -11.05
N ASP A 277 -4.73 -5.54 -12.23
CA ASP A 277 -4.88 -6.93 -12.65
C ASP A 277 -3.91 -7.79 -11.83
N ARG A 278 -4.47 -8.48 -10.83
CA ARG A 278 -3.73 -9.32 -9.88
C ARG A 278 -3.29 -10.65 -10.49
N LEU A 279 -3.93 -11.07 -11.56
CA LEU A 279 -3.73 -12.36 -12.21
C LEU A 279 -2.62 -12.32 -13.27
N THR A 280 -2.16 -11.12 -13.62
CA THR A 280 -1.05 -10.92 -14.57
C THR A 280 0.16 -11.85 -14.35
N PRO A 281 0.64 -12.09 -13.11
CA PRO A 281 1.75 -13.00 -12.89
C PRO A 281 1.46 -14.46 -13.26
N TRP A 282 0.19 -14.86 -13.27
CA TRP A 282 -0.24 -16.24 -13.56
C TRP A 282 -0.66 -16.47 -15.00
N TYR A 283 -0.90 -15.43 -15.80
CA TYR A 283 -1.21 -15.61 -17.24
C TYR A 283 -0.18 -16.45 -18.00
N PRO A 284 1.14 -16.33 -17.77
CA PRO A 284 2.13 -17.18 -18.43
C PRO A 284 2.03 -18.68 -18.07
N LEU A 285 1.27 -19.04 -17.03
CA LEU A 285 1.02 -20.43 -16.63
C LEU A 285 -0.08 -21.08 -17.49
N MET A 286 -0.87 -20.29 -18.20
CA MET A 286 -1.94 -20.75 -19.08
C MET A 286 -1.52 -20.63 -20.55
N MET A 287 -2.22 -21.31 -21.45
CA MET A 287 -2.06 -21.05 -22.89
C MET A 287 -2.60 -19.65 -23.22
N SER A 288 -1.91 -18.91 -24.09
CA SER A 288 -2.30 -17.53 -24.44
C SER A 288 -3.73 -17.42 -24.97
N GLU A 289 -4.18 -18.40 -25.75
CA GLU A 289 -5.55 -18.48 -26.27
C GLU A 289 -6.61 -18.57 -25.16
N ALA A 290 -6.34 -19.32 -24.08
CA ALA A 290 -7.25 -19.39 -22.94
C ALA A 290 -7.32 -18.06 -22.20
N VAL A 291 -6.18 -17.37 -22.03
CA VAL A 291 -6.15 -16.05 -21.39
C VAL A 291 -6.94 -15.04 -22.22
N GLU A 292 -6.75 -15.01 -23.54
CA GLU A 292 -7.48 -14.12 -24.44
C GLU A 292 -8.99 -14.41 -24.43
N THR A 293 -9.36 -15.69 -24.47
CA THR A 293 -10.76 -16.13 -24.40
C THR A 293 -11.42 -15.68 -23.09
N LEU A 294 -10.79 -15.92 -21.96
CA LEU A 294 -11.34 -15.52 -20.65
C LEU A 294 -11.37 -13.99 -20.48
N LYS A 295 -10.36 -13.26 -20.99
CA LYS A 295 -10.37 -11.79 -20.99
C LYS A 295 -11.53 -11.21 -21.82
N ALA A 296 -11.95 -11.92 -22.86
CA ALA A 296 -13.11 -11.55 -23.68
C ALA A 296 -14.46 -11.96 -23.03
N GLY A 297 -14.45 -12.54 -21.83
CA GLY A 297 -15.66 -13.03 -21.16
C GLY A 297 -16.10 -14.43 -21.61
N GLY A 298 -15.24 -15.15 -22.34
CA GLY A 298 -15.52 -16.51 -22.80
C GLY A 298 -15.33 -17.59 -21.72
N ALA A 299 -15.41 -18.85 -22.15
CA ALA A 299 -15.20 -20.03 -21.32
C ALA A 299 -14.06 -20.90 -21.89
N VAL A 300 -13.36 -21.62 -21.02
CA VAL A 300 -12.36 -22.62 -21.40
C VAL A 300 -12.97 -24.01 -21.29
N GLU A 301 -13.24 -24.65 -22.44
CA GLU A 301 -13.83 -26.00 -22.49
C GLU A 301 -12.79 -27.10 -22.30
N ASP A 302 -11.59 -26.93 -22.87
CA ASP A 302 -10.50 -27.90 -22.73
C ASP A 302 -9.55 -27.51 -21.60
N VAL A 303 -9.57 -28.32 -20.53
CA VAL A 303 -8.71 -28.16 -19.35
C VAL A 303 -7.22 -28.18 -19.70
N VAL A 304 -6.80 -28.76 -20.84
CA VAL A 304 -5.41 -28.68 -21.32
C VAL A 304 -4.97 -27.24 -21.56
N GLN A 305 -5.87 -26.34 -21.95
CA GLN A 305 -5.56 -24.93 -22.21
C GLN A 305 -5.19 -24.15 -20.92
N LEU A 306 -5.49 -24.70 -19.74
CA LEU A 306 -5.06 -24.15 -18.45
C LEU A 306 -3.56 -24.35 -18.18
N GLY A 307 -2.86 -25.12 -19.03
CA GLY A 307 -1.41 -25.27 -18.97
C GLY A 307 -0.91 -25.78 -17.62
N GLN A 308 0.01 -25.02 -17.01
CA GLN A 308 0.63 -25.35 -15.72
C GLN A 308 -0.31 -25.15 -14.52
N LEU A 309 -1.43 -24.42 -14.67
CA LEU A 309 -2.40 -24.28 -13.57
C LEU A 309 -3.14 -25.59 -13.30
N LYS A 310 -3.33 -26.43 -14.32
CA LYS A 310 -4.06 -27.70 -14.16
C LYS A 310 -3.32 -28.65 -13.21
N GLY A 311 -3.89 -28.86 -12.02
CA GLY A 311 -3.31 -29.77 -11.05
C GLY A 311 -2.08 -29.20 -10.33
N ALA A 312 -1.84 -27.89 -10.43
CA ALA A 312 -0.71 -27.24 -9.76
C ALA A 312 -0.74 -27.48 -8.24
N ALA A 313 0.44 -27.61 -7.63
CA ALA A 313 0.58 -27.55 -6.19
C ALA A 313 0.60 -26.08 -5.75
N VAL A 314 -0.34 -25.70 -4.90
CA VAL A 314 -0.51 -24.33 -4.39
C VAL A 314 -0.48 -24.30 -2.88
N SER A 315 0.10 -23.24 -2.32
CA SER A 315 -0.02 -22.93 -0.91
C SER A 315 -0.97 -21.77 -0.71
N VAL A 316 -1.84 -21.87 0.29
CA VAL A 316 -2.78 -20.81 0.67
C VAL A 316 -2.39 -20.28 2.05
N SER A 317 -2.17 -18.98 2.14
CA SER A 317 -1.78 -18.30 3.38
C SER A 317 -2.72 -17.15 3.73
N LEU A 318 -2.77 -16.83 5.01
CA LEU A 318 -3.32 -15.57 5.50
C LEU A 318 -2.16 -14.59 5.63
N TRP A 319 -2.02 -13.67 4.68
CA TRP A 319 -0.91 -12.72 4.66
C TRP A 319 -0.86 -11.91 5.98
N PRO A 320 0.33 -11.72 6.58
CA PRO A 320 1.67 -12.08 6.10
C PRO A 320 2.20 -13.42 6.63
N HIS A 321 1.34 -14.27 7.21
CA HIS A 321 1.75 -15.51 7.86
C HIS A 321 2.08 -16.61 6.85
N PRO A 322 3.01 -17.52 7.19
CA PRO A 322 3.23 -18.71 6.37
C PRO A 322 1.96 -19.59 6.34
N PRO A 323 1.78 -20.40 5.29
CA PRO A 323 0.65 -21.32 5.20
C PRO A 323 0.69 -22.34 6.34
N ALA A 324 -0.49 -22.60 6.92
CA ALA A 324 -0.70 -23.72 7.83
C ALA A 324 -0.44 -25.05 7.09
N ASP A 325 -0.14 -26.11 7.83
CA ASP A 325 0.32 -27.37 7.22
C ASP A 325 -0.72 -27.99 6.28
N GLN A 326 -2.02 -27.92 6.61
CA GLN A 326 -3.08 -28.42 5.71
C GLN A 326 -3.23 -27.60 4.42
N PHE A 327 -2.69 -26.37 4.39
CA PHE A 327 -2.75 -25.46 3.25
C PHE A 327 -1.43 -25.35 2.48
N ARG A 328 -0.47 -26.23 2.77
CA ARG A 328 0.76 -26.37 1.98
C ARG A 328 0.54 -27.37 0.86
N GLU A 329 1.05 -27.04 -0.32
CA GLU A 329 1.06 -27.94 -1.49
C GLU A 329 -0.31 -28.57 -1.81
N MET A 330 -1.39 -27.82 -1.61
CA MET A 330 -2.74 -28.22 -1.98
C MET A 330 -2.84 -28.42 -3.50
N LYS A 331 -3.65 -29.37 -3.94
CA LYS A 331 -3.84 -29.62 -5.37
C LYS A 331 -4.91 -28.71 -5.94
N LEU A 332 -4.56 -27.89 -6.93
CA LEU A 332 -5.47 -27.00 -7.66
C LEU A 332 -6.27 -27.79 -8.71
N LEU A 333 -7.59 -27.84 -8.56
CA LEU A 333 -8.49 -28.59 -9.42
C LEU A 333 -9.52 -27.63 -10.05
N PRO A 334 -9.47 -27.40 -11.38
CA PRO A 334 -10.49 -26.60 -12.05
C PRO A 334 -11.84 -27.33 -11.99
N THR A 335 -12.90 -26.57 -11.72
CA THR A 335 -14.26 -27.11 -11.57
C THR A 335 -15.20 -26.65 -12.67
N ASP A 336 -15.10 -25.38 -13.07
CA ASP A 336 -16.01 -24.75 -14.02
C ASP A 336 -15.35 -23.52 -14.68
N SER A 337 -15.83 -23.13 -15.86
CA SER A 337 -15.39 -21.92 -16.57
C SER A 337 -16.55 -21.29 -17.33
N GLY A 338 -16.70 -19.97 -17.19
CA GLY A 338 -17.74 -19.19 -17.87
C GLY A 338 -17.66 -17.72 -17.51
N ASP A 339 -18.18 -16.85 -18.37
CA ASP A 339 -18.23 -15.38 -18.18
C ASP A 339 -16.85 -14.75 -17.87
N GLY A 340 -15.76 -15.31 -18.42
CA GLY A 340 -14.39 -14.87 -18.14
C GLY A 340 -13.85 -15.29 -16.77
N VAL A 341 -14.58 -16.14 -16.05
CA VAL A 341 -14.22 -16.66 -14.73
C VAL A 341 -13.82 -18.12 -14.82
N LEU A 342 -12.72 -18.48 -14.16
CA LEU A 342 -12.31 -19.86 -13.92
C LEU A 342 -12.52 -20.19 -12.44
N ARG A 343 -13.40 -21.15 -12.14
CA ARG A 343 -13.58 -21.67 -10.78
C ARG A 343 -12.65 -22.84 -10.54
N PHE A 344 -12.10 -22.90 -9.34
CA PHE A 344 -11.30 -24.03 -8.90
C PHE A 344 -11.46 -24.29 -7.41
N VAL A 345 -11.16 -25.52 -7.04
CA VAL A 345 -10.99 -25.93 -5.65
C VAL A 345 -9.55 -26.33 -5.41
N THR A 346 -9.03 -26.01 -4.23
CA THR A 346 -7.79 -26.57 -3.72
C THR A 346 -8.13 -27.68 -2.73
N LEU A 347 -7.48 -28.83 -2.90
CA LEU A 347 -7.65 -29.98 -2.01
C LEU A 347 -6.39 -30.17 -1.17
N SER A 348 -6.53 -30.24 0.16
CA SER A 348 -5.40 -30.50 1.06
C SER A 348 -4.71 -31.82 0.71
N ALA A 349 -3.43 -31.98 1.07
CA ALA A 349 -2.68 -33.21 0.80
C ALA A 349 -3.36 -34.47 1.40
N ARG A 350 -4.05 -34.32 2.53
CA ARG A 350 -4.84 -35.38 3.17
C ARG A 350 -6.22 -35.60 2.56
N GLY A 351 -6.64 -34.73 1.64
CA GLY A 351 -7.96 -34.79 1.01
C GLY A 351 -9.12 -34.45 1.95
N THR A 352 -8.84 -33.77 3.07
CA THR A 352 -9.78 -33.46 4.15
C THR A 352 -10.44 -32.10 3.99
N ILE A 353 -9.69 -31.10 3.53
CA ILE A 353 -10.14 -29.71 3.41
C ILE A 353 -10.20 -29.32 1.94
N VAL A 354 -11.29 -28.64 1.57
CA VAL A 354 -11.53 -28.05 0.27
C VAL A 354 -11.65 -26.54 0.44
N LEU A 355 -10.85 -25.76 -0.28
CA LEU A 355 -11.02 -24.31 -0.38
C LEU A 355 -11.39 -23.96 -1.83
N ALA A 356 -12.40 -23.13 -2.02
CA ALA A 356 -12.93 -22.77 -3.33
C ALA A 356 -12.57 -21.32 -3.68
N PHE A 357 -12.27 -21.08 -4.95
CA PHE A 357 -11.90 -19.77 -5.46
C PHE A 357 -12.45 -19.55 -6.86
N ALA A 358 -12.61 -18.28 -7.23
CA ALA A 358 -12.94 -17.83 -8.56
C ALA A 358 -11.88 -16.87 -9.06
N MET A 359 -11.23 -17.22 -10.18
CA MET A 359 -10.29 -16.39 -10.89
C MET A 359 -11.03 -15.68 -12.03
N ASP A 360 -11.42 -14.44 -11.76
CA ASP A 360 -12.06 -13.55 -12.72
C ASP A 360 -10.98 -12.90 -13.60
N VAL A 361 -10.67 -13.57 -14.71
CA VAL A 361 -9.62 -13.15 -15.65
C VAL A 361 -10.06 -11.92 -16.45
N ALA A 362 -11.36 -11.74 -16.68
CA ALA A 362 -11.90 -10.56 -17.35
C ALA A 362 -11.62 -9.28 -16.56
N ASN A 363 -11.73 -9.33 -15.22
CA ASN A 363 -11.48 -8.18 -14.35
C ASN A 363 -10.12 -8.23 -13.63
N GLY A 364 -9.32 -9.28 -13.84
CA GLY A 364 -8.01 -9.43 -13.20
C GLY A 364 -8.06 -9.65 -11.68
N LYS A 365 -9.09 -10.35 -11.19
CA LYS A 365 -9.38 -10.52 -9.75
C LYS A 365 -9.39 -11.99 -9.33
N LEU A 366 -9.04 -12.22 -8.06
CA LEU A 366 -9.14 -13.53 -7.43
C LEU A 366 -10.05 -13.43 -6.21
N HIS A 367 -11.07 -14.28 -6.14
CA HIS A 367 -12.05 -14.29 -5.07
C HIS A 367 -11.98 -15.58 -4.27
N THR A 368 -12.12 -15.47 -2.95
CA THR A 368 -12.39 -16.62 -2.09
C THR A 368 -13.89 -16.91 -2.06
N LEU A 369 -14.29 -18.14 -2.37
CA LEU A 369 -15.68 -18.59 -2.32
C LEU A 369 -15.96 -19.30 -1.00
N LEU A 370 -16.00 -18.53 0.10
CA LEU A 370 -16.06 -19.08 1.48
C LEU A 370 -17.25 -20.02 1.72
N ASN A 371 -18.37 -19.81 1.04
CA ASN A 371 -19.57 -20.65 1.10
C ASN A 371 -19.40 -22.03 0.45
N GLU A 372 -18.38 -22.20 -0.38
CA GLU A 372 -18.03 -23.45 -1.06
C GLU A 372 -16.79 -24.12 -0.44
N CYS A 373 -16.18 -23.48 0.56
CA CYS A 373 -15.11 -24.06 1.36
C CYS A 373 -15.66 -25.00 2.45
N GLY A 374 -14.88 -25.99 2.86
CA GLY A 374 -15.26 -26.85 3.98
C GLY A 374 -14.49 -28.16 4.04
N PHE A 375 -15.05 -29.10 4.80
CA PHE A 375 -14.52 -30.45 4.92
C PHE A 375 -15.13 -31.36 3.86
N ARG A 376 -14.31 -32.23 3.28
CA ARG A 376 -14.77 -33.22 2.31
C ARG A 376 -15.63 -34.28 3.00
N GLN A 377 -16.80 -34.55 2.43
CA GLN A 377 -17.70 -35.59 2.94
C GLN A 377 -17.01 -36.97 2.93
N GLY A 378 -17.13 -37.70 4.04
CA GLY A 378 -16.55 -39.04 4.20
C GLY A 378 -15.05 -39.07 4.49
N ALA A 379 -14.37 -37.92 4.59
CA ALA A 379 -12.98 -37.85 5.00
C ALA A 379 -12.84 -37.98 6.53
N GLU A 380 -11.76 -38.62 6.98
CA GLU A 380 -11.43 -38.68 8.40
C GLU A 380 -10.79 -37.35 8.86
N ILE A 381 -11.60 -36.52 9.51
CA ILE A 381 -11.21 -35.21 10.02
C ILE A 381 -10.45 -35.37 11.35
N ILE A 382 -9.38 -34.61 11.56
CA ILE A 382 -8.65 -34.53 12.84
C ILE A 382 -8.70 -33.11 13.40
N GLU A 383 -8.26 -32.94 14.65
CA GLU A 383 -8.25 -31.63 15.31
C GLU A 383 -7.48 -30.55 14.52
N GLN A 384 -6.35 -30.89 13.91
CA GLN A 384 -5.58 -29.95 13.08
C GLN A 384 -6.39 -29.45 11.87
N ASP A 385 -7.23 -30.29 11.26
CA ASP A 385 -8.08 -29.85 10.15
C ASP A 385 -9.09 -28.81 10.62
N ILE A 386 -9.69 -29.04 11.80
CA ILE A 386 -10.64 -28.12 12.42
C ILE A 386 -9.96 -26.80 12.75
N GLU A 387 -8.78 -26.85 13.37
CA GLU A 387 -8.01 -25.66 13.74
C GLU A 387 -7.67 -24.81 12.51
N ASP A 388 -7.02 -25.41 11.50
CA ASP A 388 -6.53 -24.69 10.33
C ASP A 388 -7.69 -24.09 9.52
N TYR A 389 -8.75 -24.86 9.29
CA TYR A 389 -9.93 -24.38 8.56
C TYR A 389 -10.70 -23.29 9.31
N THR A 390 -10.93 -23.48 10.61
CA THR A 390 -11.67 -22.49 11.42
C THR A 390 -10.89 -21.17 11.49
N ARG A 391 -9.57 -21.23 11.70
CA ARG A 391 -8.70 -20.05 11.68
C ARG A 391 -8.75 -19.34 10.34
N TYR A 392 -8.63 -20.08 9.23
CA TYR A 392 -8.80 -19.53 7.88
C TYR A 392 -10.14 -18.82 7.72
N PHE A 393 -11.25 -19.53 7.91
CA PHE A 393 -12.60 -19.01 7.68
C PHE A 393 -12.87 -17.71 8.45
N HIS A 394 -12.60 -17.70 9.76
CA HIS A 394 -12.85 -16.54 10.60
C HIS A 394 -11.88 -15.38 10.32
N SER A 395 -10.66 -15.67 9.88
CA SER A 395 -9.73 -14.61 9.47
C SER A 395 -10.16 -13.95 8.18
N VAL A 396 -10.63 -14.71 7.18
CA VAL A 396 -11.12 -14.14 5.91
C VAL A 396 -12.37 -13.29 6.13
N ILE A 397 -13.33 -13.76 6.95
CA ILE A 397 -14.50 -12.95 7.36
C ILE A 397 -14.08 -11.71 8.14
N GLY A 398 -12.98 -11.79 8.90
CA GLY A 398 -12.36 -10.66 9.60
C GLY A 398 -11.54 -9.73 8.70
N ASN A 399 -11.75 -9.74 7.38
CA ASN A 399 -11.01 -8.97 6.38
C ASN A 399 -9.51 -9.33 6.25
N GLY A 400 -9.13 -10.56 6.64
CA GLY A 400 -7.79 -11.09 6.42
C GLY A 400 -7.51 -11.26 4.93
N LYS A 401 -6.29 -10.88 4.50
CA LYS A 401 -5.86 -11.03 3.11
C LYS A 401 -5.42 -12.47 2.85
N VAL A 402 -6.11 -13.16 1.95
CA VAL A 402 -5.70 -14.50 1.48
C VAL A 402 -4.69 -14.33 0.36
N GLU A 403 -3.60 -15.07 0.41
CA GLU A 403 -2.59 -15.13 -0.64
C GLU A 403 -2.50 -16.57 -1.16
N MET A 404 -2.46 -16.72 -2.49
CA MET A 404 -2.17 -17.98 -3.16
C MET A 404 -0.80 -17.95 -3.80
N ARG A 405 -0.02 -19.00 -3.59
CA ARG A 405 1.32 -19.17 -4.16
C ARG A 405 1.43 -20.49 -4.89
N ILE A 406 1.83 -20.44 -6.15
CA ILE A 406 2.21 -21.62 -6.93
C ILE A 406 3.70 -21.90 -6.69
N LYS A 407 4.09 -23.19 -6.68
CA LYS A 407 5.50 -23.58 -6.61
C LYS A 407 6.27 -23.06 -7.82
N GLY A 408 7.33 -22.30 -7.58
CA GLY A 408 8.18 -21.70 -8.62
C GLY A 408 8.50 -20.24 -8.29
N ASP A 409 9.18 -19.57 -9.23
CA ASP A 409 9.52 -18.14 -9.13
C ASP A 409 8.44 -17.27 -9.80
N VAL A 410 7.20 -17.44 -9.33
CA VAL A 410 6.04 -16.67 -9.79
C VAL A 410 5.50 -15.86 -8.63
N GLU A 411 5.15 -14.61 -8.91
CA GLU A 411 4.57 -13.71 -7.91
C GLU A 411 3.30 -14.35 -7.30
N PRO A 412 3.12 -14.29 -5.97
CA PRO A 412 1.87 -14.70 -5.35
C PRO A 412 0.71 -13.80 -5.79
N VAL A 413 -0.50 -14.34 -5.73
CA VAL A 413 -1.73 -13.60 -6.05
C VAL A 413 -2.54 -13.44 -4.77
N ASP A 414 -2.88 -12.19 -4.44
CA ASP A 414 -3.73 -11.86 -3.31
C ASP A 414 -5.21 -11.85 -3.71
N CYS A 415 -6.05 -12.53 -2.91
CA CYS A 415 -7.49 -12.52 -3.10
C CYS A 415 -8.09 -11.17 -2.68
N GLU A 416 -9.22 -10.80 -3.27
CA GLU A 416 -10.01 -9.68 -2.81
C GLU A 416 -10.48 -9.90 -1.37
N VAL A 417 -10.57 -8.79 -0.63
CA VAL A 417 -11.05 -8.80 0.75
C VAL A 417 -12.55 -9.12 0.73
N VAL A 418 -12.93 -10.15 1.49
CA VAL A 418 -14.34 -10.48 1.69
C VAL A 418 -14.95 -9.46 2.63
N LEU A 419 -15.95 -8.71 2.16
CA LEU A 419 -16.73 -7.79 2.98
C LEU A 419 -18.03 -8.47 3.41
N PRO A 420 -18.09 -9.11 4.59
CA PRO A 420 -19.31 -9.78 5.02
C PRO A 420 -20.42 -8.76 5.31
N VAL A 421 -21.63 -9.03 4.84
CA VAL A 421 -22.82 -8.23 5.14
C VAL A 421 -23.61 -8.94 6.26
N ASN A 422 -23.98 -8.22 7.31
CA ASN A 422 -24.77 -8.73 8.44
C ASN A 422 -24.12 -9.85 9.29
N ILE A 423 -22.79 -9.94 9.32
CA ILE A 423 -22.06 -10.87 10.20
C ILE A 423 -21.16 -10.05 11.12
N ILE A 424 -21.16 -10.37 12.42
CA ILE A 424 -20.15 -9.89 13.36
C ILE A 424 -19.02 -10.92 13.36
N PRO A 425 -17.81 -10.60 12.83
CA PRO A 425 -16.70 -11.52 12.83
C PRO A 425 -16.32 -11.90 14.26
N GLN A 426 -16.10 -13.20 14.50
CA GLN A 426 -15.53 -13.67 15.76
C GLN A 426 -14.01 -13.56 15.71
N ILE A 427 -13.38 -13.35 16.87
CA ILE A 427 -11.92 -13.43 16.97
C ILE A 427 -11.49 -14.85 16.57
N PRO A 428 -10.59 -15.01 15.57
CA PRO A 428 -10.27 -16.33 15.02
C PRO A 428 -9.88 -17.37 16.07
N GLU A 429 -9.03 -17.00 17.04
CA GLU A 429 -8.56 -17.94 18.06
C GLU A 429 -9.67 -18.38 19.04
N GLU A 430 -10.63 -17.50 19.35
CA GLU A 430 -11.80 -17.87 20.17
C GLU A 430 -12.77 -18.78 19.41
N ALA A 431 -12.87 -18.61 18.08
CA ALA A 431 -13.66 -19.49 17.24
C ALA A 431 -13.01 -20.88 17.12
N VAL A 432 -11.69 -20.92 16.92
CA VAL A 432 -10.88 -22.16 16.90
C VAL A 432 -11.07 -22.95 18.18
N GLN A 433 -10.91 -22.30 19.35
CA GLN A 433 -11.06 -22.99 20.63
C GLN A 433 -12.45 -23.63 20.78
N ARG A 434 -13.52 -22.88 20.46
CA ARG A 434 -14.89 -23.40 20.52
C ARG A 434 -15.13 -24.54 19.54
N ALA A 435 -14.60 -24.45 18.32
CA ALA A 435 -14.74 -25.50 17.31
C ALA A 435 -14.05 -26.79 17.75
N LEU A 436 -12.85 -26.69 18.32
CA LEU A 436 -12.11 -27.84 18.87
C LEU A 436 -12.86 -28.49 20.05
N GLU A 437 -13.42 -27.71 20.97
CA GLU A 437 -14.23 -28.23 22.07
C GLU A 437 -15.46 -28.99 21.58
N GLN A 438 -16.17 -28.45 20.59
CA GLN A 438 -17.32 -29.13 19.98
C GLN A 438 -16.91 -30.42 19.27
N PHE A 439 -15.81 -30.39 18.51
CA PHE A 439 -15.30 -31.56 17.81
C PHE A 439 -14.94 -32.69 18.77
N ARG A 440 -14.23 -32.38 19.87
CA ARG A 440 -13.88 -33.35 20.92
C ARG A 440 -15.11 -33.98 21.56
N ARG A 441 -16.16 -33.19 21.83
CA ARG A 441 -17.42 -33.70 22.38
C ARG A 441 -18.18 -34.60 21.41
N SER A 442 -18.11 -34.34 20.11
CA SER A 442 -18.78 -35.17 19.09
C SER A 442 -18.16 -36.56 18.89
N ARG A 443 -16.93 -36.77 19.39
CA ARG A 443 -16.20 -38.04 19.34
C ARG A 443 -16.26 -38.85 20.64
N GLN A 444 -16.83 -38.29 21.70
CA GLN A 444 -17.18 -38.99 22.93
C GLN A 444 -18.58 -39.58 22.78
#